data_AF-A0A4R4R865-F1
#
_entry.id   AF-A0A4R4R865-F1
#
_cell.length_a   1.000
_cell.length_b   1.000
_cell.length_c   1.000
_cell.angle_alpha   90.00
_cell.angle_beta   90.00
_cell.angle_gamma   90.00
#
_symmetry.space_group_name_H-M   'P 1'
#
loop_
_entity.id
_entity.type
_entity.pdbx_description
1 polymer ?
#
loop_
_entity_poly.entity_id
_entity_poly.type
_entity_poly.pdbx_seq_one_letter_code
_entity_poly.pdbx_strand_id
1 'polypeptide(L)'
;MTCHALVHAAHDAFRRDLDRLAAAAAAGKGGAVHVRAGWENLKDLIRLHHDVEDAVLWPRVERAVAGRRAERAVLAEMRAEHAGIGSLIGRVDVALRDGGDLPRAVRELREAVEAHLRHEEMSAVPLAESVLGPEEWRAVADEVGGRCEAGAELFVPWVVDGIAPVERSRFLTALPVPLRERNRVMWEPRYRKRRLWSL
;
A
#
# COMPACT_ATOMS: atom_id res chain seq x y z
N MET A 1 16.40 -5.79 -4.88
CA MET A 1 14.96 -5.55 -5.17
C MET A 1 14.82 -4.14 -5.73
N THR A 2 14.08 -3.95 -6.82
CA THR A 2 13.80 -2.60 -7.35
C THR A 2 12.66 -1.96 -6.55
N CYS A 3 12.58 -0.62 -6.55
CA CYS A 3 11.51 0.11 -5.89
C CYS A 3 10.12 -0.25 -6.47
N HIS A 4 10.00 -0.47 -7.79
CA HIS A 4 8.72 -0.91 -8.39
C HIS A 4 8.23 -2.26 -7.83
N ALA A 5 9.13 -3.19 -7.52
CA ALA A 5 8.73 -4.51 -7.03
C ALA A 5 8.12 -4.45 -5.63
N LEU A 6 8.50 -3.43 -4.84
CA LEU A 6 7.88 -3.12 -3.56
C LEU A 6 6.49 -2.51 -3.73
N VAL A 7 6.33 -1.62 -4.71
CA VAL A 7 5.05 -0.97 -5.06
C VAL A 7 4.00 -2.02 -5.43
N HIS A 8 4.28 -2.87 -6.44
CA HIS A 8 3.32 -3.92 -6.82
C HIS A 8 3.00 -4.89 -5.68
N ALA A 9 3.99 -5.24 -4.86
CA ALA A 9 3.75 -6.12 -3.70
C ALA A 9 2.84 -5.47 -2.65
N ALA A 10 2.91 -4.14 -2.49
CA ALA A 10 1.96 -3.39 -1.67
C ALA A 10 0.56 -3.37 -2.30
N HIS A 11 0.47 -3.19 -3.62
CA HIS A 11 -0.80 -3.16 -4.35
C HIS A 11 -1.58 -4.47 -4.21
N ASP A 12 -0.90 -5.60 -4.37
CA ASP A 12 -1.50 -6.92 -4.18
C ASP A 12 -1.99 -7.12 -2.74
N ALA A 13 -1.22 -6.63 -1.76
CA ALA A 13 -1.59 -6.70 -0.36
C ALA A 13 -2.77 -5.76 -0.01
N PHE A 14 -2.90 -4.59 -0.64
CA PHE A 14 -4.07 -3.72 -0.53
C PHE A 14 -5.32 -4.40 -1.08
N ARG A 15 -5.24 -4.99 -2.29
CA ARG A 15 -6.35 -5.74 -2.91
C ARG A 15 -6.82 -6.85 -1.98
N ARG A 16 -5.90 -7.66 -1.45
CA ARG A 16 -6.18 -8.75 -0.51
C ARG A 16 -6.91 -8.26 0.75
N ASP A 17 -6.42 -7.20 1.38
CA ASP A 17 -6.99 -6.72 2.63
C ASP A 17 -8.34 -6.00 2.43
N LEU A 18 -8.55 -5.33 1.29
CA LEU A 18 -9.85 -4.80 0.88
C LEU A 18 -10.88 -5.91 0.64
N ASP A 19 -10.47 -7.03 0.03
CA ASP A 19 -11.34 -8.21 -0.13
C ASP A 19 -11.73 -8.81 1.22
N ARG A 20 -10.77 -8.90 2.16
CA ARG A 20 -11.04 -9.36 3.54
C ARG A 20 -12.01 -8.44 4.28
N LEU A 21 -11.86 -7.12 4.15
CA LEU A 21 -12.79 -6.15 4.72
C LEU A 21 -14.18 -6.26 4.09
N ALA A 22 -14.27 -6.44 2.77
CA ALA A 22 -15.53 -6.60 2.06
C ALA A 22 -16.26 -7.87 2.52
N ALA A 23 -15.54 -8.99 2.68
CA ALA A 23 -16.09 -10.23 3.20
C ALA A 23 -16.61 -10.07 4.64
N ALA A 24 -15.84 -9.39 5.50
CA ALA A 24 -16.26 -9.10 6.87
C ALA A 24 -17.52 -8.20 6.92
N ALA A 25 -17.59 -7.18 6.05
CA ALA A 25 -18.74 -6.30 5.93
C ALA A 25 -19.99 -7.06 5.47
N ALA A 26 -19.88 -7.89 4.44
CA ALA A 26 -20.97 -8.71 3.93
C ALA A 26 -21.49 -9.73 4.95
N ALA A 27 -20.60 -10.26 5.80
CA ALA A 27 -20.96 -11.15 6.90
C ALA A 27 -21.54 -10.44 8.13
N GLY A 28 -21.66 -9.10 8.12
CA GLY A 28 -22.09 -8.31 9.28
C GLY A 28 -21.07 -8.30 10.42
N LYS A 29 -19.80 -8.62 10.14
CA LYS A 29 -18.71 -8.77 11.12
C LYS A 29 -17.72 -7.61 11.13
N GLY A 30 -18.05 -6.47 10.51
CA GLY A 30 -17.20 -5.28 10.49
C GLY A 30 -16.74 -4.80 11.89
N GLY A 31 -17.58 -5.01 12.91
CA GLY A 31 -17.28 -4.66 14.30
C GLY A 31 -16.37 -5.65 15.04
N ALA A 32 -15.98 -6.79 14.45
CA ALA A 32 -15.09 -7.73 15.14
C ALA A 32 -13.73 -7.06 15.44
N VAL A 33 -13.16 -7.32 16.62
CA VAL A 33 -11.92 -6.66 17.09
C VAL A 33 -10.76 -6.85 16.10
N HIS A 34 -10.65 -8.04 15.52
CA HIS A 34 -9.61 -8.37 14.56
C HIS A 34 -9.84 -7.78 13.16
N VAL A 35 -11.10 -7.52 12.79
CA VAL A 35 -11.45 -6.79 11.55
C VAL A 35 -11.11 -5.31 11.72
N ARG A 36 -11.47 -4.70 12.86
CA ARG A 36 -11.07 -3.32 13.17
C ARG A 36 -9.56 -3.14 13.23
N ALA A 37 -8.84 -4.08 13.85
CA ALA A 37 -7.38 -4.05 13.84
C ALA A 37 -6.79 -4.21 12.43
N GLY A 38 -7.41 -5.04 11.57
CA GLY A 38 -7.03 -5.16 10.17
C GLY A 38 -7.26 -3.86 9.40
N TRP A 39 -8.39 -3.20 9.66
CA TRP A 39 -8.72 -1.92 9.05
C TRP A 39 -7.74 -0.81 9.44
N GLU A 40 -7.39 -0.67 10.72
CA GLU A 40 -6.34 0.28 11.14
C GLU A 40 -5.01 0.01 10.45
N ASN A 41 -4.61 -1.28 10.37
CA ASN A 41 -3.39 -1.68 9.67
C ASN A 41 -3.41 -1.27 8.19
N LEU A 42 -4.51 -1.55 7.48
CA LEU A 42 -4.67 -1.22 6.07
C LEU A 42 -4.60 0.29 5.84
N LYS A 43 -5.28 1.09 6.68
CA LYS A 43 -5.25 2.55 6.57
C LYS A 43 -3.83 3.10 6.75
N ASP A 44 -3.10 2.62 7.75
CA ASP A 44 -1.74 3.09 8.02
C ASP A 44 -0.79 2.76 6.87
N LEU A 45 -0.97 1.59 6.23
CA LEU A 45 -0.15 1.19 5.09
C LEU A 45 -0.51 1.95 3.80
N ILE A 46 -1.80 2.24 3.54
CA ILE A 46 -2.21 3.10 2.43
C ILE A 46 -1.62 4.51 2.61
N ARG A 47 -1.74 5.07 3.82
CA ARG A 47 -1.16 6.39 4.13
C ARG A 47 0.35 6.40 3.93
N LEU A 48 1.06 5.41 4.48
CA LEU A 48 2.52 5.33 4.34
C LEU A 48 2.95 5.26 2.88
N HIS A 49 2.24 4.48 2.06
CA HIS A 49 2.51 4.35 0.62
C HIS A 49 2.31 5.68 -0.11
N HIS A 50 1.14 6.31 0.02
CA HIS A 50 0.87 7.61 -0.61
C HIS A 50 1.83 8.70 -0.10
N ASP A 51 2.14 8.73 1.21
CA ASP A 51 3.07 9.71 1.80
C ASP A 51 4.49 9.55 1.23
N VAL A 52 4.94 8.30 1.03
CA VAL A 52 6.23 8.02 0.39
C VAL A 52 6.23 8.52 -1.04
N GLU A 53 5.19 8.24 -1.80
CA GLU A 53 5.07 8.68 -3.18
C GLU A 53 5.04 10.20 -3.31
N ASP A 54 4.16 10.86 -2.56
CA ASP A 54 3.95 12.30 -2.60
C ASP A 54 5.16 13.08 -2.07
N ALA A 55 5.86 12.56 -1.04
CA ALA A 55 6.98 13.26 -0.43
C ALA A 55 8.34 12.91 -1.06
N VAL A 56 8.48 11.72 -1.67
CA VAL A 56 9.78 11.20 -2.12
C VAL A 56 9.81 10.99 -3.63
N LEU A 57 8.90 10.20 -4.18
CA LEU A 57 8.96 9.74 -5.57
C LEU A 57 8.49 10.81 -6.54
N TRP A 58 7.23 11.25 -6.44
CA TRP A 58 6.62 12.20 -7.36
C TRP A 58 7.38 13.53 -7.49
N PRO A 59 7.92 14.13 -6.42
CA PRO A 59 8.73 15.35 -6.57
C PRO A 59 9.97 15.18 -7.45
N ARG A 60 10.56 13.98 -7.50
CA ARG A 60 11.71 13.69 -8.38
C ARG A 60 11.26 13.55 -9.82
N VAL A 61 10.18 12.81 -10.06
CA VAL A 61 9.58 12.66 -11.39
C VAL A 61 9.18 14.04 -11.94
N GLU A 62 8.51 14.87 -11.14
CA GLU A 62 8.11 16.23 -11.53
C GLU A 62 9.27 17.10 -11.99
N ARG A 63 10.42 17.02 -11.29
CA ARG A 63 11.62 17.75 -11.70
C ARG A 63 12.18 17.23 -13.03
N ALA A 64 12.20 15.91 -13.21
CA ALA A 64 12.69 15.28 -14.44
C ALA A 64 11.82 15.57 -15.67
N VAL A 65 10.50 15.77 -15.47
CA VAL A 65 9.55 16.14 -16.53
C VAL A 65 9.24 17.64 -16.58
N ALA A 66 10.11 18.49 -16.03
CA ALA A 66 9.93 19.93 -16.08
C ALA A 66 9.69 20.41 -17.53
N GLY A 67 8.59 21.13 -17.75
CA GLY A 67 8.16 21.60 -19.07
C GLY A 67 7.31 20.63 -19.89
N ARG A 68 7.11 19.38 -19.44
CA ARG A 68 6.25 18.39 -20.12
C ARG A 68 4.87 18.36 -19.47
N ARG A 69 3.91 19.04 -20.10
CA ARG A 69 2.58 19.29 -19.52
C ARG A 69 1.77 18.01 -19.30
N ALA A 70 1.86 17.04 -20.20
CA ALA A 70 1.06 15.81 -20.12
C ALA A 70 1.51 14.94 -18.94
N GLU A 71 2.82 14.73 -18.79
CA GLU A 71 3.42 13.93 -17.72
C GLU A 71 3.18 14.56 -16.34
N ARG A 72 3.20 15.90 -16.27
CA ARG A 72 2.79 16.61 -15.05
C ARG A 72 1.32 16.45 -14.71
N ALA A 73 0.44 16.26 -15.71
CA ALA A 73 -0.97 16.02 -15.47
C ALA A 73 -1.19 14.65 -14.81
N VAL A 74 -0.46 13.62 -15.23
CA VAL A 74 -0.48 12.28 -14.59
C VAL A 74 -0.20 12.38 -13.09
N LEU A 75 0.85 13.12 -12.69
CA LEU A 75 1.20 13.28 -11.26
C LEU A 75 0.20 14.14 -10.48
N ALA A 76 -0.47 15.08 -11.14
CA ALA A 76 -1.56 15.84 -10.52
C ALA A 76 -2.80 14.97 -10.30
N GLU A 77 -3.10 14.06 -11.23
CA GLU A 77 -4.18 13.08 -11.11
C GLU A 77 -3.91 12.10 -9.97
N MET A 78 -2.69 11.54 -9.85
CA MET A 78 -2.28 10.70 -8.71
C MET A 78 -2.59 11.35 -7.36
N ARG A 79 -2.19 12.61 -7.16
CA ARG A 79 -2.47 13.34 -5.90
C ARG A 79 -3.96 13.59 -5.67
N ALA A 80 -4.72 13.85 -6.73
CA ALA A 80 -6.17 14.01 -6.62
C ALA A 80 -6.84 12.69 -6.21
N GLU A 81 -6.37 11.57 -6.75
CA GLU A 81 -6.82 10.23 -6.38
C GLU A 81 -6.48 9.90 -4.92
N HIS A 82 -5.26 10.20 -4.45
CA HIS A 82 -4.87 10.03 -3.04
C HIS A 82 -5.85 10.76 -2.09
N ALA A 83 -6.20 12.02 -2.40
CA ALA A 83 -7.15 12.80 -1.61
C ALA A 83 -8.58 12.21 -1.65
N GLY A 84 -9.01 11.71 -2.82
CA GLY A 84 -10.27 11.01 -2.99
C GLY A 84 -10.35 9.73 -2.16
N ILE A 85 -9.30 8.91 -2.18
CA ILE A 85 -9.16 7.70 -1.35
C ILE A 85 -9.19 8.06 0.13
N GLY A 86 -8.49 9.11 0.56
CA GLY A 86 -8.52 9.59 1.94
C GLY A 86 -9.95 9.92 2.43
N SER A 87 -10.77 10.52 1.55
CA SER A 87 -12.17 10.80 1.85
C SER A 87 -13.01 9.52 1.98
N LEU A 88 -12.76 8.52 1.14
CA LEU A 88 -13.45 7.21 1.20
C LEU A 88 -13.05 6.40 2.43
N ILE A 89 -11.78 6.45 2.83
CA ILE A 89 -11.31 5.88 4.11
C ILE A 89 -12.11 6.47 5.28
N GLY A 90 -12.32 7.80 5.29
CA GLY A 90 -13.14 8.47 6.31
C GLY A 90 -14.59 7.96 6.36
N ARG A 91 -15.17 7.61 5.21
CA ARG A 91 -16.53 7.05 5.15
C ARG A 91 -16.61 5.64 5.72
N VAL A 92 -15.60 4.80 5.47
CA VAL A 92 -15.49 3.48 6.11
C VAL A 92 -15.31 3.62 7.62
N ASP A 93 -14.50 4.58 8.08
CA ASP A 93 -14.32 4.89 9.50
C ASP A 93 -15.64 5.26 10.20
N VAL A 94 -16.45 6.13 9.57
CA VAL A 94 -17.78 6.48 10.08
C VAL A 94 -18.69 5.24 10.11
N ALA A 95 -18.76 4.47 9.03
CA ALA A 95 -19.62 3.28 8.99
C ALA A 95 -19.25 2.22 10.04
N LEU A 96 -17.96 2.05 10.35
CA LEU A 96 -17.48 1.12 11.38
C LEU A 96 -17.72 1.61 12.82
N ARG A 97 -17.73 2.93 13.04
CA ARG A 97 -17.87 3.53 14.38
C ARG A 97 -19.31 3.80 14.74
N ASP A 98 -20.02 4.47 13.85
CA ASP A 98 -21.33 5.08 14.12
C ASP A 98 -22.48 4.22 13.58
N GLY A 99 -22.14 3.13 12.88
CA GLY A 99 -23.08 2.33 12.11
C GLY A 99 -23.39 2.98 10.76
N GLY A 100 -23.83 2.17 9.80
CA GLY A 100 -24.13 2.63 8.45
C GLY A 100 -24.01 1.50 7.43
N ASP A 101 -24.11 1.86 6.15
CA ASP A 101 -23.95 0.93 5.04
C ASP A 101 -22.45 0.65 4.78
N LEU A 102 -21.85 -0.13 5.68
CA LEU A 102 -20.47 -0.56 5.57
C LEU A 102 -20.19 -1.31 4.25
N PRO A 103 -21.04 -2.25 3.78
CA PRO A 103 -20.83 -2.89 2.48
C PRO A 103 -20.70 -1.89 1.32
N ARG A 104 -21.53 -0.85 1.29
CA ARG A 104 -21.41 0.21 0.28
C ARG A 104 -20.13 1.02 0.43
N ALA A 105 -19.79 1.47 1.64
CA ALA A 105 -18.60 2.27 1.87
C ALA A 105 -17.33 1.52 1.46
N VAL A 106 -17.24 0.21 1.81
CA VAL A 106 -16.11 -0.65 1.44
C VAL A 106 -16.06 -0.89 -0.07
N ARG A 107 -17.21 -1.10 -0.74
CA ARG A 107 -17.25 -1.25 -2.19
C ARG A 107 -16.71 -0.02 -2.91
N GLU A 108 -17.16 1.17 -2.52
CA GLU A 108 -16.72 2.42 -3.14
C GLU A 108 -15.22 2.68 -2.89
N LEU A 109 -14.70 2.39 -1.69
CA LEU A 109 -13.26 2.45 -1.42
C LEU A 109 -12.48 1.46 -2.31
N ARG A 110 -12.95 0.22 -2.41
CA ARG A 110 -12.30 -0.82 -3.21
C ARG A 110 -12.25 -0.45 -4.69
N GLU A 111 -13.34 0.07 -5.24
CA GLU A 111 -13.40 0.55 -6.63
C GLU A 111 -12.41 1.69 -6.88
N ALA A 112 -12.33 2.66 -5.96
CA ALA A 112 -11.42 3.80 -6.09
C ALA A 112 -9.95 3.39 -5.96
N VAL A 113 -9.60 2.57 -4.96
CA VAL A 113 -8.23 2.05 -4.80
C VAL A 113 -7.86 1.24 -6.03
N GLU A 114 -8.69 0.31 -6.47
CA GLU A 114 -8.37 -0.50 -7.65
C GLU A 114 -8.24 0.33 -8.94
N ALA A 115 -9.00 1.41 -9.10
CA ALA A 115 -8.80 2.35 -10.21
C ALA A 115 -7.46 3.09 -10.11
N HIS A 116 -7.12 3.58 -8.92
CA HIS A 116 -5.86 4.25 -8.64
C HIS A 116 -4.65 3.34 -8.87
N LEU A 117 -4.65 2.13 -8.30
CA LEU A 117 -3.56 1.17 -8.48
C LEU A 117 -3.33 0.87 -9.96
N ARG A 118 -4.40 0.68 -10.76
CA ARG A 118 -4.25 0.49 -12.21
C ARG A 118 -3.69 1.72 -12.92
N HIS A 119 -4.11 2.92 -12.55
CA HIS A 119 -3.60 4.14 -13.16
C HIS A 119 -2.11 4.31 -12.83
N GLU A 120 -1.71 4.07 -11.58
CA GLU A 120 -0.32 4.09 -11.17
C GLU A 120 0.52 3.06 -11.94
N GLU A 121 0.08 1.79 -11.96
CA GLU A 121 0.77 0.67 -12.61
C GLU A 121 0.92 0.87 -14.13
N MET A 122 -0.07 1.50 -14.78
CA MET A 122 -0.08 1.71 -16.22
C MET A 122 0.53 3.03 -16.69
N SER A 123 0.67 4.01 -15.81
CA SER A 123 1.08 5.38 -16.20
C SER A 123 2.15 5.96 -15.29
N ALA A 124 1.88 6.12 -13.99
CA ALA A 124 2.80 6.85 -13.11
C ALA A 124 4.12 6.09 -12.84
N VAL A 125 4.05 4.78 -12.60
CA VAL A 125 5.24 3.94 -12.42
C VAL A 125 6.07 3.85 -13.72
N PRO A 126 5.49 3.50 -14.89
CA PRO A 126 6.23 3.53 -16.15
C PRO A 126 6.84 4.91 -16.47
N LEU A 127 6.13 5.99 -16.16
CA LEU A 127 6.66 7.35 -16.30
C LEU A 127 7.89 7.55 -15.42
N ALA A 128 7.83 7.20 -14.13
CA ALA A 128 8.96 7.28 -13.22
C ALA A 128 10.16 6.46 -13.71
N GLU A 129 9.93 5.22 -14.17
CA GLU A 129 10.98 4.35 -14.74
C GLU A 129 11.63 4.96 -16.00
N SER A 130 10.86 5.69 -16.81
CA SER A 130 11.36 6.30 -18.04
C SER A 130 12.21 7.54 -17.83
N VAL A 131 12.08 8.22 -16.67
CA VAL A 131 12.74 9.51 -16.42
C VAL A 131 13.76 9.49 -15.31
N LEU A 132 13.68 8.52 -14.38
CA LEU A 132 14.61 8.42 -13.26
C LEU A 132 15.76 7.46 -13.55
N GLY A 133 16.98 7.95 -13.32
CA GLY A 133 18.20 7.15 -13.46
C GLY A 133 18.46 6.21 -12.27
N PRO A 134 19.40 5.25 -12.38
CA PRO A 134 19.74 4.32 -11.30
C PRO A 134 20.15 5.00 -9.98
N GLU A 135 20.83 6.15 -10.06
CA GLU A 135 21.23 6.92 -8.88
C GLU A 135 20.05 7.56 -8.16
N GLU A 136 19.07 8.08 -8.91
CA GLU A 136 17.85 8.64 -8.34
C GLU A 136 17.01 7.55 -7.68
N TRP A 137 16.89 6.38 -8.33
CA TRP A 137 16.23 5.21 -7.72
C TRP A 137 16.89 4.74 -6.44
N ARG A 138 18.23 4.77 -6.37
CA ARG A 138 18.96 4.47 -5.14
C ARG A 138 18.69 5.52 -4.06
N ALA A 139 18.69 6.80 -4.41
CA ALA A 139 18.36 7.88 -3.48
C ALA A 139 16.90 7.78 -2.97
N VAL A 140 15.95 7.39 -3.81
CA VAL A 140 14.57 7.07 -3.40
C VAL A 140 14.58 5.92 -2.39
N ALA A 141 15.24 4.81 -2.72
CA ALA A 141 15.30 3.65 -1.83
C ALA A 141 15.93 3.97 -0.47
N ASP A 142 17.01 4.77 -0.45
CA ASP A 142 17.67 5.20 0.79
C ASP A 142 16.76 6.12 1.63
N GLU A 143 16.09 7.09 1.01
CA GLU A 143 15.16 8.00 1.71
C GLU A 143 13.94 7.25 2.25
N VAL A 144 13.37 6.34 1.45
CA VAL A 144 12.26 5.46 1.89
C VAL A 144 12.72 4.56 3.03
N GLY A 145 13.91 3.97 2.94
CA GLY A 145 14.50 3.16 3.99
C GLY A 145 14.63 3.92 5.31
N GLY A 146 15.12 5.16 5.27
CA GLY A 146 15.22 6.02 6.47
C GLY A 146 13.87 6.44 7.05
N ARG A 147 12.88 6.73 6.20
CA ARG A 147 11.51 7.07 6.64
C ARG A 147 10.75 5.87 7.21
N CYS A 148 11.01 4.69 6.65
CA CYS A 148 10.27 3.46 6.92
C CYS A 148 11.07 2.45 7.74
N GLU A 149 12.14 2.85 8.42
CA GLU A 149 13.00 1.91 9.16
C GLU A 149 12.21 1.18 10.28
N ALA A 150 11.23 1.87 10.88
CA ALA A 150 10.23 1.27 11.77
C ALA A 150 9.06 0.60 11.02
N GLY A 151 8.80 1.01 9.77
CA GLY A 151 7.73 0.49 8.90
C GLY A 151 8.03 -0.88 8.30
N ALA A 152 9.30 -1.27 8.13
CA ALA A 152 9.66 -2.57 7.57
C ALA A 152 9.16 -3.77 8.40
N GLU A 153 9.13 -3.65 9.73
CA GLU A 153 8.55 -4.65 10.65
C GLU A 153 7.05 -4.86 10.41
N LEU A 154 6.35 -3.82 9.95
CA LEU A 154 4.94 -3.89 9.60
C LEU A 154 4.73 -4.38 8.16
N PHE A 155 5.49 -3.79 7.22
CA PHE A 155 5.32 -3.96 5.78
C PHE A 155 5.68 -5.36 5.29
N VAL A 156 6.87 -5.87 5.65
CA VAL A 156 7.36 -7.17 5.14
C VAL A 156 6.40 -8.32 5.49
N PRO A 157 6.01 -8.53 6.75
CA PRO A 157 5.08 -9.63 7.08
C PRO A 157 3.66 -9.40 6.53
N TRP A 158 3.24 -8.14 6.35
CA TRP A 158 1.96 -7.81 5.73
C TRP A 158 1.91 -8.15 4.24
N VAL A 159 2.98 -7.87 3.48
CA VAL A 159 3.06 -8.23 2.06
C VAL A 159 2.96 -9.74 1.88
N VAL A 160 3.68 -10.51 2.69
CA VAL A 160 3.75 -11.99 2.54
C VAL A 160 2.56 -12.73 3.16
N ASP A 161 1.61 -12.03 3.75
CA ASP A 161 0.42 -12.62 4.36
C ASP A 161 -0.53 -13.17 3.28
N GLY A 162 -0.74 -14.48 3.26
CA GLY A 162 -1.69 -15.13 2.35
C GLY A 162 -1.31 -15.09 0.85
N ILE A 163 -0.09 -14.66 0.50
CA ILE A 163 0.41 -14.66 -0.88
C ILE A 163 0.86 -16.06 -1.31
N ALA A 164 0.88 -16.37 -2.62
CA ALA A 164 1.23 -17.70 -3.09
C ALA A 164 2.71 -18.05 -2.78
N PRO A 165 3.06 -19.34 -2.57
CA PRO A 165 4.40 -19.73 -2.15
C PRO A 165 5.54 -19.24 -3.07
N VAL A 166 5.30 -19.21 -4.38
CA VAL A 166 6.29 -18.76 -5.38
C VAL A 166 6.56 -17.26 -5.25
N GLU A 167 5.50 -16.45 -5.18
CA GLU A 167 5.59 -15.00 -5.00
C GLU A 167 6.20 -14.64 -3.65
N ARG A 168 5.81 -15.36 -2.60
CA ARG A 168 6.41 -15.24 -1.26
C ARG A 168 7.92 -15.47 -1.31
N SER A 169 8.35 -16.55 -1.96
CA SER A 169 9.78 -16.86 -2.11
C SER A 169 10.50 -15.76 -2.89
N ARG A 170 9.94 -15.32 -4.02
CA ARG A 170 10.50 -14.24 -4.85
C ARG A 170 10.67 -12.94 -4.06
N PHE A 171 9.66 -12.51 -3.32
CA PHE A 171 9.72 -11.30 -2.51
C PHE A 171 10.78 -11.40 -1.41
N LEU A 172 10.73 -12.47 -0.60
CA LEU A 172 11.67 -12.63 0.53
C LEU A 172 13.12 -12.80 0.07
N THR A 173 13.35 -13.49 -1.06
CA THR A 173 14.71 -13.68 -1.61
C THR A 173 15.29 -12.40 -2.20
N ALA A 174 14.47 -11.43 -2.58
CA ALA A 174 14.90 -10.12 -3.06
C ALA A 174 15.31 -9.16 -1.93
N LEU A 175 14.90 -9.43 -0.68
CA LEU A 175 15.30 -8.66 0.50
C LEU A 175 16.74 -8.94 0.94
N PRO A 176 17.45 -7.94 1.50
CA PRO A 176 18.69 -8.15 2.24
C PRO A 176 18.54 -9.23 3.31
N VAL A 177 19.57 -10.07 3.46
CA VAL A 177 19.59 -11.20 4.41
C VAL A 177 19.17 -10.80 5.84
N PRO A 178 19.65 -9.68 6.41
CA PRO A 178 19.25 -9.28 7.76
C PRO A 178 17.73 -9.05 7.92
N LEU A 179 17.07 -8.47 6.90
CA LEU A 179 15.63 -8.23 6.94
C LEU A 179 14.84 -9.53 6.80
N ARG A 180 15.31 -10.44 5.93
CA ARG A 180 14.70 -11.77 5.77
C ARG A 180 14.74 -12.56 7.07
N GLU A 181 15.87 -12.55 7.75
CA GLU A 181 16.04 -13.22 9.03
C GLU A 181 15.16 -12.60 10.12
N ARG A 182 15.17 -11.26 10.26
CA ARG A 182 14.28 -10.55 11.20
C ARG A 182 12.80 -10.85 10.93
N ASN A 183 12.38 -10.87 9.66
CA ASN A 183 11.02 -11.25 9.30
C ASN A 183 10.67 -12.66 9.80
N ARG A 184 11.53 -13.64 9.49
CA ARG A 184 11.32 -15.04 9.85
C ARG A 184 11.20 -15.25 11.36
N VAL A 185 12.10 -14.65 12.14
CA VAL A 185 12.23 -14.96 13.57
C VAL A 185 11.39 -14.06 14.48
N MET A 186 11.04 -12.86 14.02
CA MET A 186 10.43 -11.83 14.89
C MET A 186 9.16 -11.23 14.27
N TRP A 187 9.25 -10.63 13.08
CA TRP A 187 8.17 -9.77 12.57
C TRP A 187 6.95 -10.58 12.12
N GLU A 188 7.14 -11.64 11.33
CA GLU A 188 6.02 -12.47 10.86
C GLU A 188 5.29 -13.21 11.99
N PRO A 189 5.98 -13.81 12.99
CA PRO A 189 5.32 -14.34 14.18
C PRO A 189 4.50 -13.28 14.95
N ARG A 190 5.03 -12.06 15.12
CA ARG A 190 4.31 -10.97 15.80
C ARG A 190 3.10 -10.51 15.00
N TYR A 191 3.25 -10.35 13.69
CA TYR A 191 2.17 -9.99 12.78
C TYR A 191 1.03 -11.01 12.84
N ARG A 192 1.34 -12.31 12.74
CA ARG A 192 0.34 -13.39 12.84
C ARG A 192 -0.41 -13.40 14.17
N LYS A 193 0.25 -13.05 15.29
CA LYS A 193 -0.41 -12.94 16.61
C LYS A 193 -1.47 -11.84 16.67
N ARG A 194 -1.41 -10.84 15.80
CA ARG A 194 -2.46 -9.79 15.69
C ARG A 194 -3.78 -10.33 15.17
N ARG A 195 -3.74 -11.49 14.48
CA ARG A 195 -4.91 -12.19 13.93
C ARG A 195 -5.78 -11.30 13.06
N LEU A 196 -5.18 -10.36 12.32
CA LEU A 196 -5.90 -9.41 11.48
C LEU A 196 -6.90 -10.16 10.60
N TRP A 197 -8.10 -9.60 10.46
CA TRP A 197 -9.17 -10.15 9.63
C TRP A 197 -9.81 -11.47 10.12
N SER A 198 -9.46 -11.97 11.31
CA SER A 198 -10.14 -13.12 11.90
C SER A 198 -11.59 -12.77 12.26
N LEU A 199 -12.53 -13.63 11.89
CA LEU A 199 -13.99 -13.46 12.02
C LEU A 199 -14.60 -14.22 13.20
#